data_AF-A0A3B3HD44-F1
#
_entry.id   AF-A0A3B3HD44-F1
#
_cell.length_a   1.000
_cell.length_b   1.000
_cell.length_c   1.000
_cell.angle_alpha   90.00
_cell.angle_beta   90.00
_cell.angle_gamma   90.00
#
_symmetry.space_group_name_H-M   'P 1'
#
loop_
_entity.id
_entity.type
_entity.pdbx_description
1 polymer ?
#
loop_
_entity_poly.entity_id
_entity_poly.type
_entity_poly.pdbx_seq_one_letter_code
_entity_poly.pdbx_strand_id
1 'polypeptide(L)'
;GVSNKVRNLSVTEITTSSISLNWTEPLGNSSFYRVQWTNGSCTLNKSVLYKTTTISNLTAGESYDIKVTAVAADDQTEGEIPSIEYNGQMDHLL
;
A
#
# COMPACT_ATOMS: atom_id res chain seq x y z
N GLY A 1 -20.72 -4.23 13.58
CA GLY A 1 -19.85 -5.18 12.85
C GLY A 1 -18.41 -4.83 13.14
N VAL A 2 -17.52 -5.80 13.19
CA VAL A 2 -16.08 -5.55 13.37
C VAL A 2 -15.52 -4.96 12.05
N SER A 3 -14.61 -3.99 12.13
CA SER A 3 -14.08 -3.30 10.93
C SER A 3 -12.96 -4.10 10.25
N ASN A 4 -13.04 -4.22 8.91
CA ASN A 4 -12.03 -4.86 8.05
C ASN A 4 -11.05 -3.85 7.42
N LYS A 5 -11.02 -2.61 7.91
CA LYS A 5 -10.10 -1.57 7.45
C LYS A 5 -8.68 -1.79 8.00
N VAL A 6 -7.65 -1.77 7.16
CA VAL A 6 -6.27 -1.71 7.70
C VAL A 6 -6.04 -0.38 8.43
N ARG A 7 -5.24 -0.41 9.48
CA ARG A 7 -5.06 0.72 10.39
C ARG A 7 -3.62 1.19 10.37
N ASN A 8 -3.35 2.44 10.73
CA ASN A 8 -1.99 2.98 10.85
C ASN A 8 -1.12 2.71 9.59
N LEU A 9 -1.71 2.85 8.41
CA LEU A 9 -0.95 2.74 7.16
C LEU A 9 0.03 3.91 7.09
N SER A 10 1.32 3.62 7.01
CA SER A 10 2.37 4.62 6.92
C SER A 10 3.50 4.22 5.98
N VAL A 11 4.19 5.25 5.48
CA VAL A 11 5.44 5.10 4.75
C VAL A 11 6.59 5.05 5.75
N THR A 12 7.48 4.09 5.60
CA THR A 12 8.63 3.89 6.52
C THR A 12 9.97 4.28 5.89
N GLU A 13 10.12 4.11 4.59
CA GLU A 13 11.36 4.42 3.86
C GLU A 13 11.02 4.79 2.41
N ILE A 14 11.81 5.69 1.84
CA ILE A 14 11.63 6.19 0.48
C ILE A 14 13.00 6.31 -0.16
N THR A 15 13.12 5.77 -1.36
CA THR A 15 14.29 5.95 -2.23
C THR A 15 13.85 6.58 -3.55
N THR A 16 14.81 6.79 -4.45
CA THR A 16 14.53 7.28 -5.81
C THR A 16 13.70 6.31 -6.67
N SER A 17 13.54 5.04 -6.26
CA SER A 17 12.81 4.03 -7.02
C SER A 17 11.97 3.07 -6.18
N SER A 18 11.80 3.36 -4.88
CA SER A 18 11.00 2.52 -3.99
C SER A 18 10.34 3.28 -2.85
N ILE A 19 9.23 2.72 -2.38
CA ILE A 19 8.51 3.15 -1.17
C ILE A 19 8.26 1.92 -0.30
N SER A 20 8.70 1.97 0.95
CA SER A 20 8.41 0.95 1.96
C SER A 20 7.25 1.38 2.85
N LEU A 21 6.37 0.43 3.11
CA LEU A 21 5.10 0.63 3.81
C LEU A 21 5.00 -0.31 5.00
N ASN A 22 4.32 0.14 6.04
CA ASN A 22 3.82 -0.71 7.11
C ASN A 22 2.37 -0.34 7.46
N TRP A 23 1.66 -1.28 8.06
CA TRP A 23 0.32 -1.06 8.59
C TRP A 23 0.04 -1.98 9.76
N THR A 24 -1.11 -1.76 10.41
CA THR A 24 -1.69 -2.63 11.43
C THR A 24 -2.89 -3.36 10.83
N GLU A 25 -3.06 -4.63 11.18
CA GLU A 25 -4.19 -5.45 10.72
C GLU A 25 -5.55 -4.87 11.15
N PRO A 26 -6.63 -5.18 10.42
CA PRO A 26 -7.99 -4.80 10.83
C PRO A 26 -8.36 -5.36 12.20
N LEU A 27 -9.47 -4.85 12.77
CA LEU A 27 -10.05 -5.47 13.96
C LEU A 27 -10.76 -6.79 13.61
N GLY A 28 -11.28 -6.89 12.38
CA GLY A 28 -11.77 -8.14 11.81
C GLY A 28 -10.62 -9.00 11.27
N ASN A 29 -10.95 -10.17 10.74
CA ASN A 29 -9.95 -11.08 10.18
C ASN A 29 -9.58 -10.71 8.74
N SER A 30 -8.32 -10.94 8.39
CA SER A 30 -7.79 -10.88 7.02
C SER A 30 -6.93 -12.10 6.76
N SER A 31 -6.95 -12.62 5.54
CA SER A 31 -6.05 -13.71 5.11
C SER A 31 -4.77 -13.16 4.48
N PHE A 32 -4.87 -12.08 3.71
CA PHE A 32 -3.74 -11.37 3.12
C PHE A 32 -4.12 -9.91 2.84
N TYR A 33 -3.18 -9.16 2.25
CA TYR A 33 -3.37 -7.77 1.86
C TYR A 33 -3.08 -7.57 0.39
N ARG A 34 -3.88 -6.74 -0.28
CA ARG A 34 -3.64 -6.28 -1.65
C ARG A 34 -3.13 -4.85 -1.60
N VAL A 35 -1.93 -4.62 -2.11
CA VAL A 35 -1.32 -3.30 -2.21
C VAL A 35 -1.40 -2.84 -3.66
N GLN A 36 -2.02 -1.69 -3.89
CA GLN A 36 -2.18 -1.10 -5.22
C GLN A 36 -1.53 0.28 -5.24
N TRP A 37 -0.82 0.60 -6.32
CA TRP A 37 -0.25 1.93 -6.54
C TRP A 37 -0.47 2.41 -7.97
N THR A 38 -0.65 3.71 -8.14
CA THR A 38 -0.86 4.34 -9.45
C THR A 38 -0.23 5.72 -9.53
N ASN A 39 0.30 6.08 -10.69
CA ASN A 39 0.73 7.45 -11.01
C ASN A 39 -0.30 8.19 -11.88
N GLY A 40 -1.56 7.74 -11.87
CA GLY A 40 -2.63 8.25 -12.72
C GLY A 40 -2.64 7.69 -14.15
N SER A 41 -1.49 7.25 -14.67
CA SER A 41 -1.38 6.64 -16.01
C SER A 41 -1.41 5.11 -15.97
N CYS A 42 -0.70 4.50 -15.02
CA CYS A 42 -0.62 3.06 -14.86
C CYS A 42 -0.92 2.66 -13.42
N THR A 43 -1.76 1.63 -13.25
CA THR A 43 -2.08 1.06 -11.94
C THR A 43 -1.49 -0.34 -11.86
N LEU A 44 -0.71 -0.59 -10.80
CA LEU A 44 -0.12 -1.88 -10.50
C LEU A 44 -0.57 -2.34 -9.12
N ASN A 45 -0.52 -3.65 -8.87
CA ASN A 45 -0.84 -4.21 -7.57
C ASN A 45 -0.02 -5.47 -7.26
N LYS A 46 -0.01 -5.85 -5.98
CA LYS A 46 0.52 -7.14 -5.52
C LYS A 46 -0.18 -7.59 -4.24
N SER A 47 -0.23 -8.91 -4.02
CA SER A 47 -0.71 -9.50 -2.77
C SER A 47 0.45 -9.85 -1.84
N VAL A 48 0.30 -9.58 -0.55
CA VAL A 48 1.30 -9.87 0.49
C VAL A 48 0.65 -10.44 1.75
N LEU A 49 1.36 -11.33 2.44
CA LEU A 49 0.90 -11.93 3.70
C LEU A 49 1.25 -11.08 4.92
N TYR A 50 2.35 -10.34 4.84
CA TYR A 50 2.87 -9.54 5.95
C TYR A 50 2.24 -8.14 5.96
N LYS A 51 2.28 -7.49 7.13
CA LYS A 51 1.76 -6.14 7.34
C LYS A 51 2.74 -5.04 6.90
N THR A 52 3.60 -5.37 5.95
CA THR A 52 4.63 -4.48 5.41
C THR A 52 5.02 -4.93 4.02
N THR A 53 5.43 -3.98 3.18
CA THR A 53 6.01 -4.30 1.88
C THR A 53 6.80 -3.13 1.32
N THR A 54 7.71 -3.43 0.38
CA THR A 54 8.39 -2.43 -0.45
C THR A 54 7.84 -2.47 -1.87
N ILE A 55 7.33 -1.34 -2.36
CA ILE A 55 7.02 -1.13 -3.77
C ILE A 55 8.32 -0.67 -4.44
N SER A 56 8.74 -1.36 -5.50
CA SER A 56 10.00 -1.09 -6.20
C SER A 56 9.74 -0.72 -7.66
N ASN A 57 10.79 -0.30 -8.37
CA ASN A 57 10.74 0.09 -9.79
C ASN A 57 9.81 1.29 -10.04
N LEU A 58 9.81 2.23 -9.11
CA LEU A 58 9.10 3.50 -9.25
C LEU A 58 9.98 4.50 -10.02
N THR A 59 9.35 5.43 -10.73
CA THR A 59 10.02 6.48 -11.49
C THR A 59 10.22 7.70 -10.59
N ALA A 60 11.46 8.17 -10.46
CA ALA A 60 11.78 9.36 -9.69
C ALA A 60 11.05 10.60 -10.26
N GLY A 61 10.58 11.48 -9.37
CA GLY A 61 9.86 12.70 -9.73
C GLY A 61 8.36 12.51 -10.00
N GLU A 62 7.86 11.27 -10.01
CA GLU A 62 6.43 10.97 -10.13
C GLU A 62 5.75 10.90 -8.76
N SER A 63 4.46 11.24 -8.70
CA SER A 63 3.62 11.04 -7.53
C SER A 63 2.87 9.71 -7.63
N TYR A 64 2.65 9.06 -6.49
CA TYR A 64 1.97 7.77 -6.45
C TYR A 64 0.87 7.74 -5.38
N ASP A 65 -0.33 7.37 -5.80
CA ASP A 65 -1.43 7.03 -4.90
C ASP A 65 -1.32 5.57 -4.49
N ILE A 66 -1.26 5.30 -3.18
CA ILE A 66 -1.08 3.95 -2.63
C ILE A 66 -2.31 3.56 -1.79
N LYS A 67 -2.81 2.36 -2.04
CA LYS A 67 -3.94 1.75 -1.33
C LYS A 67 -3.55 0.38 -0.79
N VAL A 68 -3.98 0.06 0.43
CA VAL A 68 -3.78 -1.25 1.04
C VAL A 68 -5.12 -1.78 1.52
N THR A 69 -5.54 -2.92 0.98
CA THR A 69 -6.83 -3.54 1.28
C THR A 69 -6.62 -4.88 1.97
N ALA A 70 -7.34 -5.13 3.08
CA ALA A 70 -7.41 -6.46 3.68
C ALA A 70 -8.32 -7.36 2.85
N VAL A 71 -7.91 -8.61 2.60
CA VAL A 71 -8.66 -9.56 1.77
C VAL A 71 -8.89 -10.86 2.53
N ALA A 72 -10.10 -11.43 2.43
CA ALA A 72 -10.45 -12.70 3.04
C ALA A 72 -9.88 -13.90 2.24
N ALA A 73 -10.04 -15.12 2.79
CA ALA A 73 -9.48 -16.35 2.21
C ALA A 73 -10.07 -16.72 0.84
N ASP A 74 -11.21 -16.14 0.48
CA ASP A 74 -11.90 -16.35 -0.80
C ASP A 74 -11.33 -15.51 -1.95
N ASP A 75 -10.32 -14.66 -1.68
CA ASP A 75 -9.68 -13.72 -2.63
C ASP A 75 -10.66 -12.72 -3.30
N GLN A 76 -11.87 -12.58 -2.73
CA GLN A 76 -12.94 -11.76 -3.29
C GLN A 76 -13.46 -10.74 -2.29
N THR A 77 -13.57 -11.11 -1.02
CA THR A 77 -14.10 -10.22 0.01
C THR A 77 -13.02 -9.25 0.46
N GLU A 78 -13.18 -7.99 0.08
CA GLU A 78 -12.29 -6.87 0.44
C GLU A 78 -12.83 -6.06 1.62
N GLY A 79 -11.91 -5.62 2.49
CA GLY A 79 -12.20 -4.66 3.57
C GLY A 79 -12.31 -3.22 3.07
N GLU A 80 -12.68 -2.30 3.97
CA GLU A 80 -12.64 -0.88 3.67
C GLU A 80 -11.22 -0.45 3.27
N ILE A 81 -11.14 0.45 2.29
CA ILE A 81 -9.88 0.85 1.64
C ILE A 81 -9.36 2.15 2.30
N PRO A 82 -8.29 2.10 3.11
CA PRO A 82 -7.48 3.28 3.38
C PRO A 82 -6.56 3.57 2.18
N SER A 83 -6.43 4.85 1.88
CA SER A 83 -5.52 5.39 0.89
C SER A 83 -4.57 6.38 1.55
N ILE A 84 -3.32 6.37 1.10
CA ILE A 84 -2.39 7.47 1.32
C ILE A 84 -1.96 7.98 -0.06
N GLU A 85 -2.00 9.29 -0.24
CA GLU A 85 -1.41 9.96 -1.38
C GLU A 85 0.03 10.29 -1.01
N TYR A 86 1.01 9.79 -1.76
CA TYR A 86 2.40 10.18 -1.58
C TYR A 86 2.81 11.19 -2.65
N ASN A 87 2.94 12.44 -2.21
CA ASN A 87 3.28 13.61 -3.02
C ASN A 87 4.74 14.07 -2.88
N GLY A 88 5.60 13.26 -2.28
CA GLY A 88 6.99 13.67 -2.10
C GLY A 88 7.75 13.58 -3.42
N GLN A 89 8.59 14.58 -3.70
CA GLN A 89 9.70 14.37 -4.62
C GLN A 89 10.45 13.12 -4.13
N MET A 90 10.54 12.10 -4.98
CA MET A 90 11.55 11.05 -4.83
C MET A 90 12.90 11.74 -5.01
N ASP A 91 13.35 12.42 -3.95
CA ASP A 91 14.51 13.29 -4.04
C ASP A 91 15.73 12.45 -4.34
N HIS A 92 16.44 12.94 -5.35
CA HIS A 92 17.77 12.56 -5.72
C HIS A 92 18.61 12.54 -4.44
N LEU A 93 19.20 11.39 -4.12
CA LEU A 93 20.32 11.36 -3.18
C LEU A 93 21.29 12.47 -3.62
N LEU A 94 21.50 13.47 -2.76
CA LEU A 94 22.73 14.27 -2.76
C LEU A 94 23.72 13.58 -1.83
#